data_AF-A0AAW1KQ92-F1
#
_entry.id   AF-A0AAW1KQ92-F1
#
_cell.length_a   1.000
_cell.length_b   1.000
_cell.length_c   1.000
_cell.angle_alpha   90.00
_cell.angle_beta   90.00
_cell.angle_gamma   90.00
#
_symmetry.space_group_name_H-M   'P 1'
#
loop_
_entity.id
_entity.type
_entity.pdbx_description
1 polymer ?
#
loop_
_entity_poly.entity_id
_entity_poly.type
_entity_poly.pdbx_seq_one_letter_code
_entity_poly.pdbx_strand_id
1 'polypeptide(L)'
;MWADELCKRGTIKIGWTPCTIRQRVNITRCYRCLDFGHKRWECQGVDNTNTCLKCGKSDHRAKECTEESFCVICKKPGHRADQTRCPHYRKLISEKTKELTRMKEGTSMGLERKPTRSSSRRDSTTSDQDGAPKGPAERKVQQQHEDIAGKSA
;
A
#
# COMPACT_ATOMS: atom_id res chain seq x y z
N MET A 1 23.32 -3.49 16.52
CA MET A 1 22.71 -2.51 15.60
C MET A 1 21.52 -1.85 16.29
N TRP A 2 21.46 -0.52 16.36
CA TRP A 2 20.44 0.21 17.15
C TRP A 2 19.00 0.04 16.62
N ALA A 3 18.83 -0.14 15.30
CA ALA A 3 17.51 -0.32 14.68
C ALA A 3 16.77 -1.57 15.16
N ASP A 4 17.50 -2.68 15.37
CA ASP A 4 16.91 -3.95 15.82
C ASP A 4 16.45 -3.84 17.28
N GLU A 5 17.22 -3.16 18.12
CA GLU A 5 16.89 -2.93 19.52
C GLU A 5 15.62 -2.08 19.69
N LEU A 6 15.48 -1.04 18.86
CA LEU A 6 14.27 -0.23 18.78
C LEU A 6 13.06 -1.05 18.33
N CYS A 7 13.24 -1.95 17.35
CA CYS A 7 12.18 -2.86 16.92
C CYS A 7 11.80 -3.90 17.99
N LYS A 8 12.73 -4.34 18.85
CA LYS A 8 12.45 -5.25 19.97
C LYS A 8 11.64 -4.56 21.07
N ARG A 9 12.02 -3.32 21.42
CA ARG A 9 11.26 -2.48 22.37
C ARG A 9 9.84 -2.18 21.89
N GLY A 10 9.64 -2.05 20.58
CA GLY A 10 8.32 -1.88 19.97
C GLY A 10 7.69 -0.49 20.14
N THR A 11 8.11 0.29 21.14
CA THR A 11 7.70 1.69 21.31
C THR A 11 8.87 2.57 21.76
N ILE A 12 8.95 3.79 21.23
CA ILE A 12 9.87 4.84 21.66
C ILE A 12 9.06 6.07 22.06
N LYS A 13 9.51 6.82 23.07
CA LYS A 13 8.91 8.09 23.43
C LYS A 13 9.64 9.22 22.70
N ILE A 14 8.89 10.03 21.96
CA ILE A 14 9.40 11.27 21.33
C ILE A 14 8.65 12.42 22.00
N GLY A 15 9.35 13.13 22.89
CA GLY A 15 8.70 14.05 23.84
C GLY A 15 7.69 13.31 24.71
N TRP A 16 6.43 13.75 24.68
CA TRP A 16 5.33 13.17 25.44
C TRP A 16 4.52 12.12 24.67
N THR A 17 4.80 11.93 23.38
CA THR A 17 4.03 11.02 22.52
C THR A 17 4.73 9.66 22.41
N PRO A 18 4.07 8.54 22.74
CA PRO A 18 4.59 7.21 22.47
C PRO A 18 4.41 6.84 20.99
N CYS A 19 5.51 6.56 20.30
CA CYS A 19 5.53 6.13 18.90
C CYS A 19 5.76 4.62 18.82
N THR A 20 4.85 3.90 18.15
CA THR A 20 5.02 2.46 17.91
C THR A 20 5.98 2.23 16.74
N ILE A 21 7.01 1.43 16.98
CA ILE A 21 8.01 1.08 15.99
C ILE A 21 7.60 -0.25 15.36
N ARG A 22 7.52 -0.28 14.03
CA ARG A 22 7.30 -1.51 13.25
C ARG A 22 8.42 -1.66 12.24
N GLN A 23 8.89 -2.90 12.07
CA GLN A 23 9.87 -3.19 11.04
C GLN A 23 9.23 -3.00 9.66
N ARG A 24 9.92 -2.24 8.79
CA ARG A 24 9.50 -2.10 7.40
C ARG A 24 9.73 -3.40 6.66
N VAL A 25 8.67 -3.95 6.09
CA VAL A 25 8.74 -5.14 5.24
C VAL A 25 9.04 -4.69 3.81
N ASN A 26 10.13 -5.21 3.25
CA ASN A 26 10.49 -4.97 1.85
C ASN A 26 10.35 -6.29 1.09
N ILE A 27 9.58 -6.26 0.01
CA ILE A 27 9.46 -7.40 -0.92
C ILE A 27 10.39 -7.14 -2.09
N THR A 28 11.22 -8.13 -2.42
CA THR A 28 12.10 -8.07 -3.58
C THR A 28 11.28 -8.03 -4.86
N ARG A 29 11.56 -7.03 -5.70
CA ARG A 29 10.98 -6.88 -7.05
C ARG A 29 12.01 -7.28 -8.08
N CYS A 30 11.58 -8.05 -9.06
CA CYS A 30 12.37 -8.35 -10.24
C CYS A 30 12.29 -7.19 -11.23
N TYR A 31 13.43 -6.58 -11.56
CA TYR A 31 13.49 -5.50 -12.55
C TYR A 31 13.46 -5.99 -14.00
N ARG A 32 13.38 -7.31 -14.21
CA ARG A 32 13.29 -7.93 -15.54
C ARG A 32 11.83 -8.12 -15.95
N CYS A 33 11.05 -8.86 -15.16
CA CYS A 33 9.64 -9.11 -15.43
C CYS A 33 8.65 -8.17 -14.71
N LEU A 34 9.13 -7.36 -13.76
CA LEU A 34 8.35 -6.47 -12.90
C LEU A 34 7.49 -7.16 -11.83
N ASP A 35 7.61 -8.47 -11.69
CA ASP A 35 6.94 -9.24 -10.64
C ASP A 35 7.75 -9.27 -9.32
N PHE A 36 7.17 -9.87 -8.28
CA PHE A 36 7.73 -9.96 -6.94
C PHE A 36 8.28 -11.35 -6.61
N GLY A 37 9.13 -11.42 -5.58
CA GLY A 37 9.56 -12.68 -4.97
C GLY A 37 10.88 -13.27 -5.48
N HIS A 38 11.46 -12.72 -6.55
CA HIS A 38 12.72 -13.19 -7.10
C HIS A 38 13.59 -12.04 -7.61
N LYS A 39 14.89 -12.31 -7.84
CA LYS A 39 15.83 -11.34 -8.40
C LYS A 39 16.00 -11.55 -9.91
N ARG A 40 16.61 -10.57 -10.59
CA ARG A 40 16.83 -10.58 -12.05
C ARG A 40 17.53 -11.84 -12.56
N TRP A 41 18.49 -12.38 -11.81
CA TRP A 41 19.27 -13.54 -12.20
C TRP A 41 18.52 -14.88 -12.06
N GLU A 42 17.44 -14.91 -11.27
CA GLU A 42 16.55 -16.08 -11.11
C GLU A 42 15.28 -15.96 -11.99
N CYS A 43 15.19 -14.90 -12.79
CA CYS A 43 13.98 -14.56 -13.52
C CYS A 43 13.81 -15.44 -14.76
N GLN A 44 12.71 -16.19 -14.80
CA GLN A 44 12.23 -16.94 -15.96
C GLN A 44 11.03 -16.26 -16.67
N GLY A 45 10.61 -15.08 -16.20
CA GLY A 45 9.50 -14.33 -16.78
C GLY A 45 9.85 -13.55 -18.04
N VAL A 46 8.83 -12.91 -18.61
CA VAL A 46 8.95 -12.05 -19.81
C VAL A 46 9.77 -10.78 -19.51
N ASP A 47 10.51 -10.32 -20.50
CA ASP A 47 11.38 -9.14 -20.40
C ASP A 47 10.61 -7.84 -20.58
N ASN A 48 10.30 -7.20 -19.45
CA ASN A 48 9.60 -5.93 -19.34
C ASN A 48 10.53 -4.75 -19.00
N THR A 49 11.85 -4.90 -19.20
CA THR A 49 12.85 -3.89 -18.82
C THR A 49 12.70 -2.56 -19.54
N ASN A 50 12.16 -2.59 -20.76
CA ASN A 50 11.93 -1.40 -21.58
C ASN A 50 10.51 -0.83 -21.43
N THR A 51 9.71 -1.37 -20.51
CA THR A 51 8.35 -0.88 -20.26
C THR A 51 8.35 0.22 -19.19
N CYS A 52 7.42 1.16 -19.34
CA CYS A 52 7.17 2.22 -18.40
C CYS A 52 6.67 1.64 -17.07
N LEU A 53 7.40 1.89 -15.98
CA LEU A 53 7.01 1.44 -14.64
C LEU A 53 5.75 2.13 -14.08
N LYS A 54 5.22 3.16 -14.76
CA LYS A 54 3.99 3.87 -14.36
C LYS A 54 2.77 3.33 -15.10
N CYS A 55 2.84 3.17 -16.42
CA CYS A 55 1.68 2.79 -17.25
C CYS A 55 1.81 1.42 -17.95
N GLY A 56 2.98 0.78 -17.92
CA GLY A 56 3.23 -0.53 -18.54
C GLY A 56 3.51 -0.52 -20.04
N LYS A 57 3.45 0.64 -20.72
CA LYS A 57 3.72 0.78 -22.16
C LYS A 57 5.22 0.89 -22.44
N SER A 58 5.72 0.39 -23.58
CA SER A 58 7.15 0.43 -23.96
C SER A 58 7.59 1.71 -24.70
N ASP A 59 6.66 2.64 -24.91
CA ASP A 59 6.87 3.84 -25.72
C ASP A 59 7.76 4.90 -25.04
N HIS A 60 7.76 4.94 -23.70
CA HIS A 60 8.45 5.98 -22.93
C HIS A 60 8.94 5.47 -21.57
N ARG A 61 9.79 6.27 -20.91
CA ARG A 61 10.22 6.02 -19.53
C ARG A 61 9.26 6.65 -18.53
N ALA A 62 9.27 6.14 -17.30
CA ALA A 62 8.40 6.63 -16.22
C ALA A 62 8.54 8.14 -15.91
N LYS A 63 9.68 8.76 -16.25
CA LYS A 63 9.91 10.22 -16.09
C LYS A 63 9.11 11.06 -17.08
N GLU A 64 8.85 10.54 -18.27
CA GLU A 64 8.15 11.22 -19.37
C GLU A 64 6.69 10.74 -19.50
N CYS A 65 6.23 9.91 -18.56
CA CYS A 65 4.91 9.30 -18.62
C CYS A 65 3.79 10.28 -18.24
N THR A 66 3.08 10.77 -19.25
CA THR A 66 1.83 11.55 -19.10
C THR A 66 0.60 10.69 -18.84
N GLU A 67 0.66 9.40 -19.16
CA GLU A 67 -0.44 8.44 -19.01
C GLU A 67 -0.84 8.18 -17.53
N GLU A 68 -2.06 7.70 -17.33
CA GLU A 68 -2.56 7.22 -16.04
C GLU A 68 -1.72 6.04 -15.51
N SER A 69 -1.63 5.95 -14.18
CA SER A 69 -0.94 4.86 -13.51
C SER A 69 -1.67 3.52 -13.73
N PHE A 70 -0.93 2.49 -14.08
CA PHE A 70 -1.46 1.15 -14.32
C PHE A 70 -0.58 0.09 -13.67
N CYS A 71 -1.22 -0.85 -12.99
CA CYS A 71 -0.53 -1.95 -12.34
C CYS A 71 -0.42 -3.15 -13.28
N VAL A 72 0.79 -3.49 -13.69
CA VAL A 72 1.08 -4.63 -14.59
C VAL A 72 0.72 -6.00 -13.99
N ILE A 73 0.68 -6.12 -12.65
CA ILE A 73 0.42 -7.39 -11.96
C ILE A 73 -1.09 -7.62 -11.79
N CYS A 74 -1.81 -6.66 -11.19
CA CYS A 74 -3.24 -6.81 -10.96
C CYS A 74 -4.12 -6.28 -12.10
N LYS A 75 -3.50 -5.73 -13.16
CA LYS A 75 -4.13 -5.20 -14.38
C LYS A 75 -5.22 -4.15 -14.12
N LYS A 76 -5.02 -3.32 -13.09
CA LYS A 76 -5.97 -2.23 -12.72
C LYS A 76 -5.29 -0.86 -12.80
N PRO A 77 -5.99 0.18 -13.27
CA PRO A 77 -5.49 1.55 -13.27
C PRO A 77 -5.51 2.18 -11.87
N GLY A 78 -4.93 3.38 -11.74
CA GLY A 78 -4.94 4.22 -10.54
C GLY A 78 -3.88 3.88 -9.48
N HIS A 79 -2.95 2.97 -9.78
CA HIS A 79 -1.77 2.70 -8.95
C HIS A 79 -0.67 1.96 -9.70
N ARG A 80 0.53 1.94 -9.09
CA ARG A 80 1.68 1.15 -9.53
C ARG A 80 1.77 -0.17 -8.74
N ALA A 81 2.47 -1.16 -9.30
CA ALA A 81 2.61 -2.48 -8.68
C ALA A 81 3.27 -2.46 -7.29
N ASP A 82 4.08 -1.45 -7.00
CA ASP A 82 4.82 -1.28 -5.76
C ASP A 82 4.07 -0.55 -4.63
N GLN A 83 2.87 -0.06 -4.93
CA GLN A 83 2.07 0.69 -3.96
C GLN A 83 1.21 -0.26 -3.12
N THR A 84 0.98 0.12 -1.86
CA THR A 84 0.06 -0.59 -0.95
C THR A 84 -1.39 -0.60 -1.43
N ARG A 85 -1.73 0.26 -2.40
CA ARG A 85 -3.03 0.25 -3.10
C ARG A 85 -3.21 -0.99 -3.97
N CYS A 86 -2.13 -1.66 -4.38
CA CYS A 86 -2.24 -2.91 -5.13
C CYS A 86 -2.71 -4.06 -4.22
N PRO A 87 -3.81 -4.76 -4.54
CA PRO A 87 -4.27 -5.91 -3.76
C PRO A 87 -3.24 -7.04 -3.68
N HIS A 88 -2.50 -7.27 -4.78
CA HIS A 88 -1.46 -8.30 -4.83
C HIS A 88 -0.28 -7.96 -3.92
N TYR A 89 0.27 -6.74 -4.05
CA TYR A 89 1.34 -6.28 -3.19
C TYR A 89 0.95 -6.24 -1.71
N ARG A 90 -0.28 -5.83 -1.41
CA ARG A 90 -0.80 -5.82 -0.04
C ARG A 90 -0.83 -7.22 0.58
N LYS A 91 -1.24 -8.24 -0.19
CA LYS A 91 -1.23 -9.64 0.25
C LYS A 91 0.21 -10.10 0.56
N LEU A 92 1.13 -9.88 -0.37
CA LEU A 92 2.54 -10.23 -0.19
C LEU A 92 3.15 -9.56 1.05
N ILE A 93 2.82 -8.29 1.31
CA ILE A 93 3.29 -7.58 2.50
C ILE A 93 2.71 -8.22 3.75
N SER A 94 1.42 -8.57 3.75
CA SER A 94 0.78 -9.19 4.90
C SER A 94 1.38 -10.56 5.24
N GLU A 95 1.69 -11.38 4.24
CA GLU A 95 2.30 -12.70 4.40
C GLU A 95 3.74 -12.57 4.90
N LYS A 96 4.53 -11.70 4.28
CA LYS A 96 5.92 -11.45 4.70
C LYS A 96 5.99 -10.83 6.10
N THR A 97 5.01 -10.02 6.48
CA THR A 97 4.89 -9.48 7.85
C THR A 97 4.62 -10.59 8.86
N LYS A 98 3.68 -11.51 8.57
CA LYS A 98 3.37 -12.67 9.43
C LYS A 98 4.56 -13.60 9.60
N GLU A 99 5.32 -13.81 8.52
CA GLU A 99 6.56 -14.60 8.56
C GLU A 99 7.59 -13.96 9.50
N LEU A 100 7.79 -12.64 9.40
CA LEU A 100 8.70 -11.89 10.27
C LEU A 100 8.25 -11.88 11.74
N THR A 101 6.95 -11.85 12.04
CA THR A 101 6.47 -11.93 13.42
C THR A 101 6.69 -13.32 14.00
N ARG A 102 6.40 -14.38 13.25
CA ARG A 102 6.64 -15.77 13.68
C ARG A 102 8.11 -16.04 13.97
N MET A 103 9.01 -15.52 13.13
CA MET A 103 10.46 -15.68 13.34
C MET A 103 10.96 -14.98 14.62
N LYS A 104 10.32 -13.88 15.04
CA LYS A 104 10.71 -13.14 16.25
C LYS A 104 10.28 -13.82 17.55
N GLU A 105 9.13 -14.50 17.54
CA GLU A 105 8.62 -15.25 18.71
C GLU A 105 9.57 -16.40 19.11
N GLY A 106 10.29 -16.98 18.15
CA GLY A 106 11.31 -18.01 18.43
C GLY A 106 12.61 -17.50 19.08
N THR A 107 12.78 -16.18 19.26
CA THR A 107 14.04 -15.58 19.76
C THR A 107 13.90 -14.86 21.11
N SER A 108 12.69 -14.71 21.68
CA SER A 108 12.48 -13.99 22.95
C SER A 108 12.06 -14.88 24.11
N MET A 109 13.04 -15.49 24.78
CA MET A 109 12.93 -15.77 26.22
C MET A 109 13.31 -14.50 26.99
N GLY A 110 12.35 -13.94 27.74
CA GLY A 110 12.62 -13.06 28.88
C GLY A 110 12.79 -11.56 28.62
N LEU A 111 11.68 -10.82 28.60
CA LEU A 111 11.57 -9.57 29.37
C LEU A 111 10.10 -9.25 29.60
N GLU A 112 9.65 -9.52 30.83
CA GLU A 112 8.29 -9.27 31.29
C GLU A 112 7.92 -7.80 31.13
N ARG A 113 6.79 -7.55 30.46
CA ARG A 113 6.19 -6.22 30.39
C ARG A 113 5.50 -5.95 31.72
N LYS A 114 6.08 -5.08 32.55
CA LYS A 114 5.38 -4.59 33.75
C LYS A 114 4.08 -3.90 33.32
N PRO A 115 2.92 -4.27 33.87
CA PRO A 115 1.64 -3.66 33.51
C PRO A 115 1.65 -2.21 33.99
N THR A 116 1.45 -1.26 33.06
CA THR A 116 1.24 0.13 33.45
C THR A 116 -0.17 0.25 34.02
N ARG A 117 -0.22 0.43 35.34
CA ARG A 117 -1.36 0.69 36.21
C ARG A 117 -2.50 1.46 35.53
N SER A 118 -3.68 0.86 35.64
CA SER A 118 -5.01 1.33 35.24
C SER A 118 -5.29 2.80 35.63
N SER A 119 -5.71 3.60 34.65
CA SER A 119 -6.60 4.73 34.90
C SER A 119 -7.99 4.38 34.36
N SER A 120 -8.88 4.10 35.31
CA SER A 120 -10.30 3.83 35.11
C SER A 120 -10.95 4.93 34.28
N ARG A 121 -11.44 4.60 33.08
CA ARG A 121 -12.45 5.43 32.42
C ARG A 121 -13.78 5.13 33.07
N ARG A 122 -14.43 6.17 33.60
CA ARG A 122 -15.82 6.10 34.06
C ARG A 122 -16.71 5.85 32.85
N ASP A 123 -17.50 4.79 32.97
CA ASP A 123 -18.68 4.53 32.15
C ASP A 123 -19.67 5.69 32.32
N SER A 124 -20.17 6.20 31.20
CA SER A 124 -21.41 6.97 31.17
C SER A 124 -22.07 6.63 29.84
N THR A 125 -22.92 5.62 29.94
CA THR A 125 -23.94 5.26 28.97
C THR A 125 -24.83 6.46 28.67
N THR A 126 -24.85 6.89 27.41
CA THR A 126 -26.04 7.49 26.80
C THR A 126 -26.23 6.83 25.44
N SER A 127 -27.25 5.99 25.37
CA SER A 127 -27.96 5.60 24.15
C SER A 127 -28.30 6.83 23.32
N ASP A 128 -28.22 6.72 21.99
CA ASP A 128 -29.32 6.99 21.05
C ASP A 128 -28.80 7.20 19.61
N GLN A 129 -29.25 6.28 18.75
CA GLN A 129 -29.80 6.47 17.41
C GLN A 129 -28.92 6.71 16.17
N ASP A 130 -29.37 5.99 15.14
CA ASP A 130 -28.93 5.85 13.77
C ASP A 130 -28.88 7.16 12.97
N GLY A 131 -27.86 7.31 12.11
CA GLY A 131 -27.74 8.42 11.18
C GLY A 131 -26.84 8.09 9.98
N ALA A 132 -27.48 7.82 8.85
CA ALA A 132 -26.89 7.44 7.56
C ALA A 132 -25.85 8.43 6.97
N PRO A 133 -24.93 7.98 6.10
CA PRO A 133 -23.92 8.84 5.50
C PRO A 133 -24.48 9.69 4.35
N LYS A 134 -24.28 11.01 4.41
CA LYS A 134 -24.46 11.92 3.26
C LYS A 134 -23.14 11.99 2.46
N GLY A 135 -23.16 11.46 1.25
CA GLY A 135 -22.06 11.58 0.27
C GLY A 135 -21.99 12.98 -0.35
N PRO A 136 -20.81 13.41 -0.85
CA PRO A 136 -20.70 14.68 -1.54
C PRO A 136 -20.97 14.57 -3.06
N ALA A 137 -21.99 15.32 -3.46
CA ALA A 137 -22.20 16.09 -4.70
C ALA A 137 -21.57 15.62 -6.03
N GLU A 138 -22.42 15.07 -6.90
CA GLU A 138 -22.21 15.00 -8.34
C GLU A 138 -22.17 16.40 -8.97
N ARG A 139 -21.14 16.70 -9.77
CA ARG A 139 -21.13 17.86 -10.68
C ARG A 139 -21.49 17.36 -12.08
N LYS A 140 -22.66 17.76 -12.57
CA LYS A 140 -23.07 17.68 -13.97
C LYS A 140 -22.12 18.53 -14.83
N VAL A 141 -21.42 17.90 -15.77
CA VAL A 141 -20.85 18.59 -16.93
C VAL A 141 -21.85 18.40 -18.08
N GLN A 142 -22.55 19.47 -18.39
CA GLN A 142 -23.36 19.62 -19.58
C GLN A 142 -22.41 19.89 -20.76
N GLN A 143 -22.42 19.08 -21.82
CA GLN A 143 -21.94 19.54 -23.11
C GLN A 143 -22.93 19.10 -24.19
N GLN A 144 -23.40 20.11 -24.91
CA GLN A 144 -24.41 20.07 -25.94
C GLN A 144 -23.85 19.38 -27.18
N HIS A 145 -24.63 18.50 -27.80
CA HIS A 145 -24.42 18.12 -29.19
C HIS A 145 -25.44 18.91 -30.01
N GLU A 146 -24.95 19.86 -30.80
CA GLU A 146 -25.73 20.51 -31.85
C GLU A 146 -25.56 19.69 -33.13
N ASP A 147 -26.63 18.98 -33.50
CA ASP A 147 -26.79 18.37 -34.80
C ASP A 147 -27.16 19.46 -35.83
N ILE A 148 -26.22 19.81 -36.70
CA ILE A 148 -26.53 20.49 -37.97
C ILE A 148 -26.19 19.55 -39.13
N ALA A 149 -27.23 19.26 -39.88
CA ALA A 149 -27.30 18.32 -40.97
C ALA A 149 -26.53 18.74 -42.25
N GLY A 150 -25.94 17.74 -42.90
CA GLY A 150 -26.14 17.42 -44.32
C GLY A 150 -25.43 18.26 -45.38
N LYS A 151 -24.64 17.60 -46.25
CA LYS A 151 -25.09 17.30 -47.63
C LYS A 151 -24.05 16.50 -48.43
N SER A 152 -24.63 15.59 -49.21
CA SER A 152 -24.14 14.71 -50.26
C SER A 152 -23.25 15.34 -51.32
N ALA A 153 -22.40 14.51 -51.93
CA ALA A 153 -22.36 14.28 -53.38
C ALA A 153 -21.93 12.82 -53.62
#